data_AF-A0A946AZP3-F1
#
_entry.id   AF-A0A946AZP3-F1
#
_cell.length_a   1.000
_cell.length_b   1.000
_cell.length_c   1.000
_cell.angle_alpha   90.00
_cell.angle_beta   90.00
_cell.angle_gamma   90.00
#
_symmetry.space_group_name_H-M   'P 1'
#
loop_
_entity.id
_entity.type
_entity.pdbx_description
1 polymer ?
#
loop_
_entity_poly.entity_id
_entity_poly.type
_entity_poly.pdbx_seq_one_letter_code
_entity_poly.pdbx_strand_id
1 'polypeptide(L)'
;WACSFSQVPWESEGIASKKLEYLAYKFGFFFEGHRAEIDCYASLHLLSKTLPTSGDLVLNALLRNARIKSFRVWAMGSSFDKKDLLKNRGYKWWPGEVGRSRSWYVDVDEQTLDSELEYLRKEIYGRDMNLPIDPITPFNRFSERIGVS
;
A
#
# COMPACT_ATOMS: atom_id res chain seq x y z
N TRP A 1 -2.12 13.61 -0.56
CA TRP A 1 -3.01 12.86 0.34
C TRP A 1 -2.22 11.79 1.06
N ALA A 2 -2.46 11.62 2.36
CA ALA A 2 -1.78 10.64 3.21
C ALA A 2 -2.77 10.02 4.21
N CYS A 3 -2.51 8.79 4.67
CA CYS A 3 -3.34 8.01 5.57
C CYS A 3 -2.45 7.38 6.65
N SER A 4 -2.58 7.85 7.89
CA SER A 4 -1.82 7.31 9.03
C SER A 4 -2.05 5.82 9.25
N PHE A 5 -3.24 5.30 8.91
CA PHE A 5 -3.57 3.89 9.03
C PHE A 5 -2.71 3.00 8.11
N SER A 6 -2.53 3.38 6.84
CA SER A 6 -1.84 2.54 5.85
C SER A 6 -0.36 2.89 5.66
N GLN A 7 0.03 4.15 5.87
CA GLN A 7 1.36 4.64 5.50
C GLN A 7 2.32 4.81 6.68
N VAL A 8 1.89 4.66 7.93
CA VAL A 8 2.82 4.50 9.06
C VAL A 8 3.14 3.01 9.23
N PRO A 9 4.41 2.61 9.37
CA PRO A 9 4.82 1.20 9.41
C PRO A 9 4.59 0.59 10.81
N TRP A 10 3.34 0.62 11.30
CA TRP A 10 2.98 0.21 12.67
C TRP A 10 3.50 -1.18 13.06
N GLU A 11 3.45 -2.14 12.15
CA GLU A 11 3.89 -3.52 12.42
C GLU A 11 5.40 -3.61 12.63
N SER A 12 6.19 -2.93 11.79
CA SER A 12 7.65 -2.80 11.97
C SER A 12 8.03 -2.07 13.27
N GLU A 13 7.09 -1.31 13.83
CA GLU A 13 7.23 -0.60 15.10
C GLU A 13 6.68 -1.42 16.28
N GLY A 14 6.34 -2.69 16.08
CA GLY A 14 5.85 -3.59 17.14
C GLY A 14 4.41 -3.32 17.56
N ILE A 15 3.60 -2.68 16.71
CA ILE A 15 2.21 -2.35 16.96
C ILE A 15 1.31 -3.18 16.03
N ALA A 16 0.62 -4.16 16.61
CA ALA A 16 -0.17 -5.13 15.86
C ALA A 16 -1.52 -4.60 15.32
N SER A 17 -2.05 -3.53 15.90
CA SER A 17 -3.34 -2.97 15.50
C SER A 17 -3.23 -1.49 15.15
N LYS A 18 -3.92 -1.12 14.07
CA LYS A 18 -3.93 0.23 13.50
C LYS A 18 -5.14 1.05 13.94
N LYS A 19 -5.99 0.48 14.81
CA LYS A 19 -7.16 1.17 15.37
C LYS A 19 -6.69 2.34 16.22
N LEU A 20 -7.29 3.52 16.03
CA LEU A 20 -6.85 4.75 16.70
C LEU A 20 -6.83 4.63 18.22
N GLU A 21 -7.84 3.99 18.82
CA GLU A 21 -7.90 3.72 20.27
C GLU A 21 -6.73 2.85 20.75
N TYR A 22 -6.36 1.82 19.97
CA TYR A 22 -5.24 0.95 20.29
C TYR A 22 -3.90 1.69 20.15
N LEU A 23 -3.77 2.53 19.13
CA LEU A 23 -2.61 3.40 18.97
C LEU A 23 -2.52 4.36 20.16
N ALA A 24 -3.59 5.05 20.51
CA ALA A 24 -3.62 5.94 21.67
C ALA A 24 -3.17 5.23 22.96
N TYR A 25 -3.72 4.03 23.21
CA TYR A 25 -3.31 3.19 24.33
C TYR A 25 -1.80 2.88 24.33
N LYS A 26 -1.23 2.46 23.18
CA LYS A 26 0.22 2.15 23.06
C LYS A 26 1.10 3.38 23.25
N PHE A 27 0.58 4.57 22.95
CA PHE A 27 1.25 5.85 23.14
C PHE A 27 0.89 6.54 24.48
N GLY A 28 0.16 5.86 25.36
CA GLY A 28 -0.10 6.29 26.73
C GLY A 28 -1.19 7.35 26.90
N PHE A 29 -2.15 7.44 25.97
CA PHE A 29 -3.27 8.37 26.09
C PHE A 29 -4.62 7.73 25.72
N PHE A 30 -5.70 8.37 26.14
CA PHE A 30 -7.07 7.95 25.88
C PHE A 30 -7.90 9.14 25.42
N PHE A 31 -8.97 8.87 24.68
CA PHE A 31 -9.91 9.88 24.22
C PHE A 31 -11.30 9.25 24.10
N GLU A 32 -12.35 10.07 24.19
CA GLU A 32 -13.70 9.62 23.88
C GLU A 32 -13.90 9.61 22.36
N GLY A 33 -13.95 8.42 21.79
CA GLY A 33 -14.31 8.25 20.38
C GLY A 33 -15.73 8.72 20.08
N HIS A 34 -16.15 8.62 18.82
CA HIS A 34 -17.50 8.94 18.32
C HIS A 34 -17.77 10.42 18.02
N ARG A 35 -16.82 11.32 18.31
CA ARG A 35 -16.85 12.70 17.80
C ARG A 35 -15.67 12.92 16.87
N ALA A 36 -15.98 13.27 15.62
CA ALA A 36 -14.98 13.52 14.58
C ALA A 36 -13.93 14.57 15.00
N GLU A 37 -14.32 15.58 15.78
CA GLU A 37 -13.40 16.57 16.33
C GLU A 37 -12.38 15.95 17.31
N ILE A 38 -12.82 15.09 18.22
CA ILE A 38 -11.94 14.43 19.19
C ILE A 38 -11.00 13.47 18.45
N ASP A 39 -11.51 12.75 17.45
CA ASP A 39 -10.70 11.86 16.60
C ASP A 39 -9.60 12.65 15.86
N CYS A 40 -9.89 13.88 15.41
CA CYS A 40 -8.91 14.77 14.80
C CYS A 40 -7.81 15.18 15.81
N TYR A 41 -8.18 15.61 17.02
CA TYR A 41 -7.19 15.97 18.05
C TYR A 41 -6.35 14.77 18.49
N ALA A 42 -6.97 13.60 18.69
CA ALA A 42 -6.28 12.37 19.02
C ALA A 42 -5.28 11.96 17.92
N SER A 43 -5.70 12.08 16.66
CA SER A 43 -4.83 11.82 15.51
C SER A 43 -3.67 12.81 15.44
N LEU A 44 -3.91 14.11 15.65
CA LEU A 44 -2.85 15.12 15.67
C LEU A 44 -1.85 14.87 16.80
N HIS A 45 -2.35 14.54 17.99
CA HIS A 45 -1.52 14.19 19.14
C HIS A 45 -0.64 12.97 18.82
N LEU A 46 -1.22 11.91 18.26
CA LEU A 46 -0.48 10.73 17.81
C LEU A 46 0.62 11.08 16.80
N LEU A 47 0.31 11.91 15.80
CA LEU A 47 1.27 12.33 14.77
C LEU A 47 2.47 13.11 15.35
N SER A 48 2.29 13.78 16.49
CA SER A 48 3.35 14.48 17.22
C SER A 48 4.26 13.57 18.07
N LYS A 49 3.95 12.28 18.20
CA LYS A 49 4.75 11.33 18.99
C LYS A 49 5.89 10.71 18.20
N THR A 50 6.84 10.12 18.90
CA THR A 50 7.93 9.33 18.33
C THR A 50 7.57 7.85 18.32
N LEU A 51 7.86 7.18 17.21
CA LEU A 51 7.69 5.75 17.05
C LEU A 51 8.59 4.97 18.04
N PRO A 52 8.10 3.85 18.58
CA PRO A 52 8.75 3.16 19.69
C PRO A 52 10.05 2.44 19.30
N THR A 53 10.20 1.98 18.05
CA THR A 53 11.38 1.22 17.62
C THR A 53 12.35 2.11 16.86
N SER A 54 11.89 2.85 15.86
CA SER A 54 12.76 3.73 15.06
C SER A 54 13.11 5.05 15.74
N GLY A 55 12.32 5.51 16.71
CA GLY A 55 12.46 6.84 17.31
C GLY A 55 12.04 8.00 16.40
N ASP A 56 11.64 7.72 15.16
CA ASP A 56 11.18 8.74 14.20
C ASP A 56 9.84 9.36 14.65
N LEU A 57 9.63 10.66 14.38
CA LEU A 57 8.30 11.26 14.49
C LEU A 57 7.29 10.49 13.62
N VAL A 58 6.12 10.15 14.17
CA VAL A 58 5.05 9.46 13.45
C VAL A 58 4.67 10.23 12.18
N LEU A 59 4.55 11.56 12.27
CA LEU A 59 4.30 12.42 11.11
C LEU A 59 5.41 12.34 10.06
N ASN A 60 6.67 12.23 10.47
CA ASN A 60 7.80 12.14 9.55
C ASN A 60 7.74 10.82 8.77
N ALA A 61 7.53 9.69 9.46
CA ALA A 61 7.37 8.38 8.83
C ALA A 61 6.18 8.36 7.86
N LEU A 62 5.03 8.94 8.26
CA LEU A 62 3.86 9.10 7.39
C LEU A 62 4.19 9.88 6.12
N LEU A 63 4.82 11.06 6.24
CA LEU A 63 5.13 11.91 5.10
C LEU A 63 6.16 11.29 4.16
N ARG A 64 7.16 10.59 4.71
CA ARG A 64 8.13 9.82 3.90
C ARG A 64 7.41 8.78 3.05
N ASN A 65 6.59 7.95 3.67
CA ASN A 65 5.91 6.84 2.99
C ASN A 65 4.80 7.33 2.05
N ALA A 66 4.16 8.46 2.35
CA ALA A 66 3.19 9.09 1.46
C ALA A 66 3.80 9.61 0.16
N ARG A 67 5.10 9.93 0.16
CA ARG A 67 5.84 10.44 -1.01
C ARG A 67 6.47 9.34 -1.87
N ILE A 68 6.55 8.11 -1.36
CA ILE A 68 7.05 6.97 -2.15
C ILE A 68 6.14 6.80 -3.36
N LYS A 69 6.74 6.81 -4.55
CA LYS A 69 6.04 6.48 -5.80
C LYS A 69 5.76 4.98 -5.80
N SER A 70 4.51 4.64 -6.09
CA SER A 70 4.08 3.26 -6.23
C SER A 70 3.54 3.06 -7.64
N PHE A 71 3.67 1.85 -8.14
CA PHE A 71 3.29 1.46 -9.49
C PHE A 71 2.46 0.17 -9.42
N ARG A 72 1.39 0.12 -10.19
CA ARG A 72 0.61 -1.10 -10.40
C ARG A 72 1.12 -1.81 -11.63
N VAL A 73 1.64 -3.01 -11.45
CA VAL A 73 2.10 -3.86 -12.57
C VAL A 73 1.02 -4.89 -12.87
N TRP A 74 0.65 -5.01 -14.14
CA TRP A 74 -0.40 -5.91 -14.61
C TRP A 74 0.20 -7.13 -15.32
N ALA A 75 -0.06 -8.32 -14.79
CA ALA A 75 0.28 -9.59 -15.41
C ALA A 75 -0.85 -10.05 -16.36
N MET A 76 -1.01 -9.35 -17.48
CA MET A 76 -2.01 -9.65 -18.51
C MET A 76 -1.70 -10.94 -19.28
N GLY A 77 -2.70 -11.81 -19.47
CA GLY A 77 -2.51 -13.05 -20.24
C GLY A 77 -1.60 -14.08 -19.56
N SER A 78 -1.45 -14.01 -18.23
CA SER A 78 -0.76 -15.04 -17.45
C SER A 78 -1.49 -16.39 -17.58
N SER A 79 -0.72 -17.47 -17.79
CA SER A 79 -1.28 -18.82 -17.88
C SER A 79 -1.96 -19.21 -16.56
N PHE A 80 -3.03 -20.00 -16.65
CA PHE A 80 -3.75 -20.49 -15.47
C PHE A 80 -2.85 -21.28 -14.51
N ASP A 81 -1.86 -22.01 -15.04
CA ASP A 81 -0.90 -22.79 -14.25
C ASP A 81 0.02 -21.92 -13.37
N LYS A 82 0.20 -20.64 -13.74
CA LYS A 82 1.03 -19.68 -13.02
C LYS A 82 0.24 -18.86 -11.98
N LYS A 83 -1.06 -19.12 -11.86
CA LYS A 83 -1.97 -18.46 -10.91
C LYS A 83 -1.50 -18.59 -9.47
N ASP A 84 -1.09 -19.80 -9.05
CA ASP A 84 -0.72 -20.04 -7.66
C ASP A 84 0.61 -19.37 -7.30
N LEU A 85 1.55 -19.29 -8.25
CA LEU A 85 2.79 -18.53 -8.09
C LEU A 85 2.52 -17.04 -7.91
N LEU A 86 1.63 -16.46 -8.74
CA LEU A 86 1.24 -15.06 -8.62
C LEU A 86 0.54 -14.80 -7.28
N LYS A 87 -0.40 -15.67 -6.89
CA LYS A 87 -1.12 -15.53 -5.62
C LYS A 87 -0.18 -15.63 -4.41
N ASN A 88 0.76 -16.58 -4.41
CA ASN A 88 1.75 -16.74 -3.34
C ASN A 88 2.70 -15.55 -3.23
N ARG A 89 2.97 -14.86 -4.34
CA ARG A 89 3.79 -13.65 -4.37
C ARG A 89 3.01 -12.38 -3.99
N GLY A 90 1.71 -12.50 -3.71
CA GLY A 90 0.87 -11.39 -3.25
C GLY A 90 0.11 -10.66 -4.34
N TYR A 91 0.06 -11.18 -5.57
CA TYR A 91 -0.78 -10.61 -6.62
C TYR A 91 -2.26 -10.73 -6.26
N LYS A 92 -3.02 -9.72 -6.66
CA LYS A 92 -4.47 -9.66 -6.52
C LYS A 92 -5.14 -9.86 -7.87
N TRP A 93 -6.24 -10.60 -7.88
CA TRP A 93 -7.02 -10.82 -9.08
C TRP A 93 -7.94 -9.62 -9.36
N TRP A 94 -7.88 -9.09 -10.57
CA TRP A 94 -8.81 -8.09 -11.07
C TRP A 94 -9.89 -8.78 -11.93
N PRO A 95 -11.18 -8.68 -11.55
CA PRO A 95 -12.28 -9.36 -12.24
C PRO A 95 -12.63 -8.78 -13.63
N GLY A 96 -11.94 -7.71 -14.05
CA GLY A 96 -12.13 -7.05 -15.34
C GLY A 96 -13.34 -6.13 -15.30
N GLU A 97 -13.12 -4.86 -14.95
CA GLU A 97 -14.10 -3.79 -15.05
C GLU A 97 -13.79 -2.87 -16.24
N VAL A 98 -14.69 -1.91 -16.49
CA VAL A 98 -14.63 -0.96 -17.62
C VAL A 98 -13.24 -0.31 -17.68
N GLY A 99 -12.50 -0.61 -18.76
CA GLY A 99 -11.16 -0.05 -19.02
C GLY A 99 -10.01 -1.06 -19.03
N ARG A 100 -10.14 -2.25 -18.40
CA ARG A 100 -9.07 -3.27 -18.46
C ARG A 100 -9.56 -4.71 -18.34
N SER A 101 -8.94 -5.62 -19.11
CA SER A 101 -9.24 -7.05 -19.08
C SER A 101 -8.87 -7.72 -17.75
N ARG A 102 -9.50 -8.86 -17.48
CA ARG A 102 -9.21 -9.74 -16.34
C ARG A 102 -7.72 -10.05 -16.25
N SER A 103 -7.10 -9.69 -15.14
CA SER A 103 -5.65 -9.84 -14.98
C SER A 103 -5.23 -9.84 -13.51
N TRP A 104 -4.06 -10.40 -13.23
CA TRP A 104 -3.43 -10.28 -11.92
C TRP A 104 -2.66 -8.97 -11.85
N TYR A 105 -2.68 -8.30 -10.69
CA TYR A 105 -1.90 -7.10 -10.45
C TYR A 105 -1.18 -7.13 -9.11
N VAL A 106 -0.07 -6.40 -9.03
CA VAL A 106 0.65 -6.13 -7.79
C VAL A 106 1.01 -4.65 -7.74
N ASP A 107 0.98 -4.08 -6.53
CA ASP A 107 1.39 -2.71 -6.28
C ASP A 107 2.79 -2.76 -5.66
N VAL A 108 3.77 -2.19 -6.37
CA VAL A 108 5.19 -2.17 -6.00
C VAL A 108 5.69 -0.74 -5.91
N ASP A 109 6.80 -0.51 -5.20
CA ASP A 109 7.46 0.79 -5.20
C ASP A 109 8.43 0.93 -6.39
N GLU A 110 8.93 2.15 -6.62
CA GLU A 110 9.90 2.44 -7.68
C GLU A 110 11.18 1.58 -7.58
N GLN A 111 11.57 1.17 -6.37
CA GLN A 111 12.81 0.42 -6.12
C GLN A 111 12.69 -1.06 -6.46
N THR A 112 11.50 -1.64 -6.23
CA THR A 112 11.19 -3.05 -6.49
C THR A 112 10.57 -3.28 -7.87
N LEU A 113 10.14 -2.23 -8.56
CA LEU A 113 9.52 -2.28 -9.88
C LEU A 113 10.33 -3.12 -10.88
N ASP A 114 11.62 -2.80 -11.05
CA ASP A 114 12.47 -3.49 -12.03
C ASP A 114 12.64 -4.97 -11.70
N SER A 115 12.81 -5.29 -10.41
CA SER A 115 12.92 -6.68 -9.94
C SER A 115 11.64 -7.48 -10.19
N GLU A 116 10.47 -6.85 -10.07
CA GLU A 116 9.18 -7.51 -10.29
C GLU A 116 8.89 -7.71 -11.78
N LEU A 117 9.25 -6.73 -12.62
CA LEU A 117 9.17 -6.87 -14.08
C LEU A 117 10.06 -8.02 -14.56
N GLU A 118 11.27 -8.13 -14.01
CA GLU A 118 12.20 -9.21 -14.35
C GLU A 118 11.67 -10.58 -13.92
N TYR A 119 11.06 -10.68 -12.73
CA TYR A 119 10.38 -11.88 -12.27
C TYR A 119 9.24 -12.29 -13.22
N LEU A 120 8.36 -11.36 -13.59
CA LEU A 120 7.26 -11.66 -14.51
C LEU A 120 7.79 -12.15 -15.87
N ARG A 121 8.83 -11.50 -16.41
CA ARG A 121 9.43 -11.88 -17.70
C ARG A 121 10.04 -13.28 -17.66
N LYS A 122 10.80 -13.61 -16.61
CA LYS A 122 11.51 -14.90 -16.48
C LYS A 122 10.59 -16.04 -16.05
N GLU A 123 9.85 -15.86 -14.96
CA GLU A 123 9.14 -16.95 -14.28
C GLU A 123 7.70 -17.17 -14.76
N ILE A 124 7.02 -16.10 -15.20
CA ILE A 124 5.62 -16.16 -15.61
C ILE A 124 5.48 -16.34 -17.12
N TYR A 125 6.16 -15.50 -17.90
CA TYR A 125 6.01 -15.49 -19.36
C TYR A 125 7.11 -16.23 -20.12
N GLY A 126 8.31 -16.37 -19.54
CA GLY A 126 9.47 -16.95 -20.21
C GLY A 126 9.91 -16.18 -21.46
N ARG A 127 9.47 -14.92 -21.62
CA ARG A 127 9.78 -14.05 -22.75
C ARG A 127 9.76 -12.59 -22.30
N ASP A 128 10.52 -11.76 -22.99
CA ASP A 128 10.44 -10.33 -22.78
C ASP A 128 9.10 -9.81 -23.33
N MET A 129 8.30 -9.21 -22.46
CA MET A 129 6.99 -8.66 -22.81
C MET A 129 6.84 -7.31 -22.13
N ASN A 130 6.29 -6.34 -22.87
CA ASN A 130 5.88 -5.07 -22.28
C ASN A 130 4.58 -5.29 -21.51
N LEU A 131 4.71 -5.28 -20.18
CA LEU A 131 3.58 -5.36 -19.27
C LEU A 131 3.07 -3.94 -18.99
N PRO A 132 1.75 -3.73 -18.93
CA PRO A 132 1.22 -2.43 -18.56
C PRO A 132 1.59 -2.09 -17.12
N ILE A 133 2.00 -0.84 -16.93
CA ILE A 133 2.34 -0.28 -15.62
C ILE A 133 1.55 1.01 -15.46
N ASP A 134 0.77 1.12 -14.38
CA ASP A 134 0.09 2.38 -14.05
C ASP A 134 0.72 3.03 -12.82
N PRO A 135 1.05 4.33 -12.87
CA PRO A 135 1.55 5.03 -11.69
C PRO A 135 0.43 5.23 -10.67
N ILE A 136 0.70 4.85 -9.42
CA ILE A 136 -0.13 5.13 -8.26
C ILE A 136 0.38 6.42 -7.59
N THR A 137 -0.25 7.52 -7.96
CA THR A 137 0.01 8.83 -7.38
C THR A 137 -0.77 9.01 -6.07
N PRO A 138 -0.38 9.98 -5.23
CA PRO A 138 -1.16 10.33 -4.04
C PRO A 138 -2.63 10.70 -4.34
N PHE A 139 -2.96 11.10 -5.57
CA PHE A 139 -4.30 11.50 -5.98
C PHE A 139 -5.20 10.30 -6.36
N ASN A 140 -4.62 9.19 -6.82
CA ASN A 140 -5.38 8.00 -7.23
C ASN A 140 -5.22 6.82 -6.26
N ARG A 141 -4.26 6.85 -5.32
CA ARG A 141 -3.99 5.76 -4.35
C ARG A 141 -5.19 5.29 -3.53
N PHE A 142 -6.12 6.19 -3.25
CA PHE A 142 -7.35 5.90 -2.51
C PHE A 142 -8.60 5.91 -3.42
N SER A 143 -8.41 5.86 -4.74
CA SER A 143 -9.47 5.80 -5.73
C SER A 143 -9.53 4.40 -6.35
N GLU A 144 -10.74 3.92 -6.64
CA GLU A 144 -10.96 2.66 -7.36
C GLU A 144 -10.60 2.75 -8.85
N ARG A 145 -10.34 3.96 -9.38
CA ARG A 145 -10.11 4.23 -10.81
C ARG A 145 -8.67 4.03 -11.28
N ILE A 146 -7.80 3.41 -10.49
CA ILE A 146 -6.40 3.16 -10.89
C ILE A 146 -6.39 2.25 -12.13
N GLY A 147 -5.93 2.78 -13.26
CA GLY A 147 -5.81 2.03 -14.52
C GLY A 147 -7.03 2.11 -15.44
N VAL A 148 -7.96 3.03 -15.17
CA VAL A 148 -9.02 3.43 -16.10
C VAL A 148 -8.60 4.76 -16.72
N SER A 149 -7.94 4.70 -17.88
CA SER A 149 -7.72 5.88 -18.74
C SER A 149 -8.46 5.69 -20.06
#